data_AF-A0A2U9CHK9-F1
#
_entry.id   AF-A0A2U9CHK9-F1
#
_cell.length_a   1.000
_cell.length_b   1.000
_cell.length_c   1.000
_cell.angle_alpha   90.00
_cell.angle_beta   90.00
_cell.angle_gamma   90.00
#
_symmetry.space_group_name_H-M   'P 1'
#
loop_
_entity.id
_entity.type
_entity.pdbx_description
1 polymer ?
#
loop_
_entity_poly.entity_id
_entity_poly.type
_entity_poly.pdbx_seq_one_letter_code
_entity_poly.pdbx_strand_id
1 'polypeptide(L)'
;MCSQLQAAMSSLIDVFHSYSGREGDKYKLNKLELKNLLKEELSELLSASKDPMVVEKIMNDLDENQDGQVDFQEFVVLVAALTVACNEFFIVCEESCKQEHPGPKKN
;
A
#
# COMPACT_ATOMS: atom_id res chain seq x y z
N MET A 1 2.34 -12.12 24.61
CA MET A 1 1.38 -11.36 23.79
C MET A 1 2.09 -10.12 23.30
N CYS A 2 2.41 -10.02 22.01
CA CYS A 2 2.81 -8.73 21.44
C CYS A 2 1.58 -7.81 21.39
N SER A 3 1.78 -6.51 21.52
CA SER A 3 0.70 -5.55 21.26
C SER A 3 0.29 -5.60 19.79
N GLN A 4 -0.94 -5.15 19.47
CA GLN A 4 -1.43 -5.12 18.09
C GLN A 4 -0.50 -4.33 17.16
N LEU A 5 0.05 -3.20 17.65
CA LEU A 5 1.00 -2.39 16.89
C LEU A 5 2.32 -3.14 16.63
N GLN A 6 2.88 -3.81 17.65
CA GLN A 6 4.08 -4.63 17.46
C GLN A 6 3.85 -5.77 16.46
N ALA A 7 2.67 -6.40 16.50
CA ALA A 7 2.31 -7.44 15.53
C ALA A 7 2.24 -6.89 14.10
N ALA A 8 1.62 -5.71 13.90
CA ALA A 8 1.58 -5.07 12.59
C ALA A 8 2.98 -4.71 12.08
N MET A 9 3.84 -4.16 12.95
CA MET A 9 5.24 -3.89 12.60
C MET A 9 5.99 -5.16 12.19
N SER A 10 5.84 -6.25 12.94
CA SER A 10 6.42 -7.55 12.57
C SER A 10 5.90 -8.04 11.22
N SER A 11 4.59 -7.95 10.96
CA SER A 11 4.02 -8.33 9.66
C SER A 11 4.60 -7.54 8.49
N LEU A 12 4.83 -6.23 8.64
CA LEU A 12 5.46 -5.42 7.57
C LEU A 12 6.89 -5.87 7.28
N ILE A 13 7.66 -6.17 8.33
CA ILE A 13 9.04 -6.67 8.22
C ILE A 13 9.05 -8.05 7.53
N ASP A 14 8.16 -8.94 7.96
CA ASP A 14 8.07 -10.31 7.44
C ASP A 14 7.65 -10.31 5.95
N VAL A 15 6.69 -9.46 5.57
CA VAL A 15 6.29 -9.27 4.17
C VAL A 15 7.48 -8.79 3.36
N PHE A 16 8.14 -7.69 3.75
CA PHE A 16 9.28 -7.16 3.00
C PHE A 16 10.35 -8.22 2.76
N HIS A 17 10.76 -8.93 3.82
CA HIS A 17 11.81 -9.96 3.73
C HIS A 17 11.38 -11.25 3.04
N SER A 18 10.06 -11.49 2.85
CA SER A 18 9.57 -12.62 2.05
C SER A 18 9.76 -12.41 0.54
N TYR A 19 9.91 -11.15 0.11
CA TYR A 19 10.15 -10.78 -1.28
C TYR A 19 11.57 -10.29 -1.55
N SER A 20 12.25 -9.66 -0.57
CA SER A 20 13.61 -9.16 -0.73
C SER A 20 14.66 -10.27 -0.71
N GLY A 21 15.79 -10.04 -1.38
CA GLY A 21 16.93 -10.96 -1.32
C GLY A 21 16.73 -12.30 -2.00
N ARG A 22 15.70 -12.45 -2.85
CA ARG A 22 15.62 -13.58 -3.77
C ARG A 22 16.73 -13.46 -4.81
N GLU A 23 17.02 -12.23 -5.24
CA GLU A 23 18.13 -11.91 -6.13
C GLU A 23 18.78 -10.57 -5.76
N GLY A 24 20.09 -10.56 -5.50
CA GLY A 24 20.85 -9.34 -5.23
C GLY A 24 20.94 -8.98 -3.74
N ASP A 25 20.60 -7.74 -3.39
CA ASP A 25 20.70 -7.23 -2.02
C ASP A 25 19.50 -7.68 -1.17
N LYS A 26 19.77 -8.39 -0.08
CA LYS A 26 18.71 -8.89 0.82
C LYS A 26 17.97 -7.82 1.60
N TYR A 27 18.49 -6.60 1.63
CA TYR A 27 17.88 -5.46 2.31
C TYR A 27 17.08 -4.55 1.37
N LYS A 28 17.02 -4.89 0.08
CA LYS A 28 16.31 -4.11 -0.93
C LYS A 28 15.45 -5.01 -1.82
N LEU A 29 14.41 -4.42 -2.39
CA LEU A 29 13.58 -5.04 -3.42
C LEU A 29 14.06 -4.52 -4.77
N ASN A 30 14.47 -5.42 -5.64
CA ASN A 30 14.62 -5.07 -7.05
C ASN A 30 13.26 -4.95 -7.74
N LYS A 31 13.24 -4.45 -8.98
CA LYS A 31 12.01 -4.24 -9.76
C LYS A 31 11.14 -5.51 -9.91
N LEU A 32 11.74 -6.69 -10.01
CA LEU A 32 11.00 -7.95 -10.13
C LEU A 32 10.41 -8.37 -8.78
N GLU A 33 11.16 -8.23 -7.70
CA GLU A 33 10.71 -8.52 -6.34
C GLU A 33 9.57 -7.58 -5.93
N LEU A 34 9.71 -6.28 -6.18
CA LEU A 34 8.64 -5.29 -5.94
C LEU A 34 7.39 -5.65 -6.74
N LYS A 35 7.54 -6.01 -8.03
CA LYS A 35 6.40 -6.43 -8.86
C LYS A 35 5.63 -7.61 -8.25
N ASN A 36 6.35 -8.60 -7.71
CA ASN A 36 5.72 -9.77 -7.10
C ASN A 36 5.01 -9.40 -5.79
N LEU A 37 5.65 -8.62 -4.93
CA LEU A 37 5.05 -8.10 -3.69
C LEU A 37 3.74 -7.35 -4.00
N LEU A 38 3.81 -6.40 -4.92
CA LEU A 38 2.66 -5.60 -5.35
C LEU A 38 1.52 -6.48 -5.87
N LYS A 39 1.83 -7.50 -6.67
CA LYS A 39 0.82 -8.39 -7.24
C LYS A 39 0.21 -9.34 -6.22
N GLU A 40 0.97 -9.81 -5.23
CA GLU A 40 0.50 -10.82 -4.27
C GLU A 40 -0.18 -10.17 -3.07
N GLU A 41 0.41 -9.13 -2.49
CA GLU A 41 -0.08 -8.46 -1.28
C GLU A 41 -1.10 -7.35 -1.60
N LEU A 42 -0.96 -6.67 -2.75
CA LEU A 42 -1.73 -5.48 -3.10
C LEU A 42 -2.55 -5.64 -4.39
N SER A 43 -2.87 -6.89 -4.78
CA SER A 43 -3.64 -7.19 -6.00
C SER A 43 -4.94 -6.40 -6.12
N GLU A 44 -5.73 -6.32 -5.04
CA GLU A 44 -7.00 -5.60 -5.03
C GLU A 44 -6.79 -4.10 -5.21
N LEU A 45 -5.78 -3.53 -4.54
CA LEU A 45 -5.46 -2.11 -4.63
C LEU A 45 -4.96 -1.73 -6.03
N LEU A 46 -4.21 -2.62 -6.68
CA LEU A 46 -3.72 -2.42 -8.05
C LEU A 46 -4.75 -2.75 -9.12
N SER A 47 -5.76 -3.58 -8.82
CA SER A 47 -6.81 -3.96 -9.78
C SER A 47 -7.61 -2.77 -10.31
N ALA A 48 -7.63 -1.66 -9.57
CA ALA A 48 -8.22 -0.40 -10.01
C ALA A 48 -7.43 0.26 -11.18
N SER A 49 -6.13 -0.06 -11.32
CA SER A 49 -5.27 0.46 -12.38
C SER A 49 -5.11 -0.54 -13.51
N LYS A 50 -5.48 -0.14 -14.74
CA LYS A 50 -5.25 -0.93 -15.97
C LYS A 50 -3.93 -0.59 -16.66
N ASP A 51 -3.08 0.21 -16.01
CA ASP A 51 -1.84 0.69 -16.59
C ASP A 51 -0.73 -0.36 -16.52
N PRO A 52 -0.20 -0.86 -17.66
CA PRO A 52 0.90 -1.81 -17.66
C PRO A 52 2.19 -1.25 -17.04
N MET A 53 2.33 0.08 -16.95
CA MET A 53 3.46 0.77 -16.35
C MET A 53 3.27 1.10 -14.86
N VAL A 54 2.18 0.65 -14.23
CA VAL A 54 1.88 0.98 -12.81
C VAL A 54 3.03 0.61 -11.87
N VAL A 55 3.67 -0.53 -12.09
CA VAL A 55 4.81 -0.98 -11.27
C VAL A 55 6.02 -0.07 -11.45
N GLU A 56 6.26 0.41 -12.66
CA GLU A 56 7.38 1.33 -12.95
C GLU A 56 7.16 2.69 -12.33
N LYS A 57 5.91 3.18 -12.36
CA LYS A 57 5.54 4.43 -11.69
C LYS A 57 5.71 4.30 -10.18
N ILE A 58 5.17 3.23 -9.58
CA ILE A 58 5.35 2.97 -8.15
C ILE A 58 6.83 2.87 -7.82
N MET A 59 7.63 2.12 -8.58
CA MET A 59 9.08 2.03 -8.35
C MET A 59 9.73 3.42 -8.33
N ASN A 60 9.44 4.27 -9.33
CA ASN A 60 10.01 5.61 -9.40
C ASN A 60 9.54 6.53 -8.28
N ASP A 61 8.32 6.33 -7.78
CA ASP A 61 7.77 7.09 -6.65
C ASP A 61 8.38 6.65 -5.31
N LEU A 62 8.88 5.40 -5.22
CA LEU A 62 9.49 4.84 -4.01
C LEU A 62 11.00 4.98 -3.95
N ASP A 63 11.68 4.84 -5.08
CA ASP A 63 13.14 4.89 -5.22
C ASP A 63 13.62 6.35 -5.10
N GLU A 64 13.54 6.90 -3.89
CA GLU A 64 13.88 8.29 -3.57
C GLU A 64 15.36 8.56 -3.84
N ASN A 65 16.20 7.56 -3.56
CA ASN A 65 17.64 7.65 -3.75
C ASN A 65 18.10 7.35 -5.19
N GLN A 66 17.19 6.89 -6.06
CA GLN A 66 17.39 6.61 -7.49
C GLN A 66 18.44 5.54 -7.81
N ASP A 67 18.53 4.49 -6.99
CA ASP A 67 19.45 3.37 -7.21
C ASP A 67 18.82 2.18 -7.98
N GLY A 68 17.55 2.29 -8.34
CA GLY A 68 16.80 1.26 -9.04
C GLY A 68 16.36 0.10 -8.14
N GLN A 69 16.39 0.28 -6.82
CA GLN A 69 15.93 -0.66 -5.80
C GLN A 69 15.06 0.07 -4.76
N VAL A 70 14.32 -0.69 -3.95
CA VAL A 70 13.49 -0.14 -2.87
C VAL A 70 13.95 -0.72 -1.55
N ASP A 71 14.46 0.11 -0.65
CA ASP A 71 14.83 -0.31 0.70
C ASP A 71 13.62 -0.36 1.64
N PHE A 72 13.84 -0.81 2.88
CA PHE A 72 12.75 -0.95 3.84
C PHE A 72 12.10 0.40 4.23
N GLN A 73 12.88 1.48 4.27
CA GLN A 73 12.34 2.80 4.60
C GLN A 73 11.40 3.27 3.48
N GLU A 74 11.85 3.17 2.23
CA GLU A 74 11.07 3.51 1.04
C GLU A 74 9.78 2.66 0.94
N PHE A 75 9.87 1.37 1.26
CA PHE A 75 8.69 0.49 1.35
C PHE A 75 7.68 0.94 2.42
N VAL A 76 8.14 1.28 3.64
CA VAL A 76 7.24 1.70 4.72
C VAL A 76 6.54 3.02 4.39
N VAL A 77 7.22 3.93 3.68
CA VAL A 77 6.61 5.18 3.19
C VAL A 77 5.44 4.88 2.25
N LEU A 78 5.57 3.93 1.32
CA LEU A 78 4.44 3.48 0.48
C LEU A 78 3.27 3.01 1.33
N VAL A 79 3.54 2.07 2.25
CA VAL A 79 2.49 1.44 3.05
C VAL A 79 1.78 2.48 3.90
N ALA A 80 2.52 3.44 4.47
CA ALA A 80 1.94 4.56 5.19
C ALA A 80 1.04 5.41 4.28
N ALA A 81 1.50 5.76 3.08
CA ALA A 81 0.71 6.54 2.11
C ALA A 81 -0.58 5.81 1.71
N LEU A 82 -0.51 4.51 1.40
CA LEU A 82 -1.67 3.68 1.10
C LEU A 82 -2.61 3.58 2.31
N THR A 83 -2.06 3.42 3.51
CA THR A 83 -2.85 3.37 4.75
C THR A 83 -3.60 4.68 4.97
N VAL A 84 -2.95 5.83 4.73
CA VAL A 84 -3.60 7.16 4.82
C VAL A 84 -4.68 7.31 3.76
N ALA A 85 -4.41 6.94 2.51
CA ALA A 85 -5.41 6.99 1.43
C ALA A 85 -6.62 6.10 1.73
N CYS A 86 -6.40 4.88 2.23
CA CYS A 86 -7.46 3.97 2.66
C CYS A 86 -8.19 4.51 3.91
N ASN A 87 -7.50 5.16 4.84
CA ASN A 87 -8.10 5.79 6.02
C ASN A 87 -9.01 6.96 5.61
N GLU A 88 -8.60 7.80 4.66
CA GLU A 88 -9.49 8.81 4.07
C GLU A 88 -10.69 8.18 3.36
N PHE A 89 -10.50 7.08 2.65
CA PHE A 89 -11.59 6.33 2.00
C PHE A 89 -12.61 5.77 3.02
N PHE A 90 -12.14 5.33 4.19
CA PHE A 90 -12.99 4.88 5.30
C PHE A 90 -13.72 6.05 6.00
N ILE A 91 -13.09 7.22 6.13
CA ILE A 91 -13.71 8.41 6.71
C ILE A 91 -14.78 9.01 5.77
N VAL A 92 -14.54 9.01 4.46
CA VAL A 92 -15.49 9.55 3.46
C VAL A 92 -16.74 8.65 3.28
N CYS A 93 -16.62 7.34 3.48
CA CYS A 93 -17.78 6.43 3.46
C CYS A 93 -18.72 6.63 4.65
N GLU A 94 -18.24 7.08 5.82
CA GLU A 94 -19.10 7.28 7.00
C GLU A 94 -19.99 8.54 6.88
N GLU A 95 -19.54 9.57 6.16
CA GLU A 95 -20.32 10.81 6.00
C GLU A 95 -21.42 10.71 4.94
N SER A 96 -21.24 9.86 3.93
CA SER A 96 -22.20 9.68 2.82
C SER A 96 -23.48 8.95 3.24
N CYS A 97 -23.51 8.32 4.41
CA CYS A 97 -24.69 7.59 4.93
C CYS A 97 -25.57 8.45 5.87
N LYS A 98 -25.16 9.69 6.22
CA LYS A 98 -25.90 10.56 7.17
C LYS A 98 -26.73 11.67 6.52
N GLN A 99 -26.83 11.74 5.19
CA GLN A 99 -27.67 12.75 4.51
C GLN A 99 -28.69 12.13 3.55
N GLU A 100 -29.56 11.26 4.06
CA GLU A 100 -30.88 11.05 3.42
C GLU A 100 -32.00 11.28 4.45
N HIS A 101 -32.61 12.47 4.36
CA HIS A 101 -34.04 12.82 4.48
C HIS A 101 -34.26 14.22 5.07
N PRO A 102 -35.09 15.04 4.40
CA PRO A 102 -36.31 15.49 5.07
C PRO A 102 -37.52 14.92 4.33
N GLY A 103 -38.42 14.30 5.09
CA GLY A 103 -39.61 13.63 4.58
C GLY A 103 -40.59 14.54 3.81
N PRO A 104 -41.60 13.96 3.15
CA PRO A 104 -42.51 14.68 2.29
C PRO A 104 -43.36 15.67 3.11
N LYS A 105 -43.30 16.96 2.74
CA LYS A 105 -44.27 17.96 3.21
C LYS A 105 -45.64 17.61 2.61
N LYS A 106 -46.54 17.13 3.47
CA LYS A 106 -47.97 17.03 3.17
C LYS A 106 -48.51 18.46 3.01
N ASN A 107 -49.12 18.73 1.85
CA ASN A 107 -50.12 19.79 1.69
C ASN A 107 -51.50 19.15 1.68
#